data_AF-A0A1F5HY23-F1
#
_entry.id   AF-A0A1F5HY23-F1
#
_cell.length_a   1.000
_cell.length_b   1.000
_cell.length_c   1.000
_cell.angle_alpha   90.00
_cell.angle_beta   90.00
_cell.angle_gamma   90.00
#
_symmetry.space_group_name_H-M   'P 1'
#
loop_
_entity.id
_entity.type
_entity.pdbx_description
1 polymer ?
#
loop_
_entity_poly.entity_id
_entity_poly.type
_entity_poly.pdbx_seq_one_letter_code
_entity_poly.pdbx_strand_id
1 'polypeptide(L)'
;MPLPTDFSLDIPIFAKLYDFYKNLSQVIASFPKTKRYTLGQKLDSFTLETFELLFSISTDTNKSKTLGKISIKLDLLKTLLRLAKDTHSVKSEDYLELQMALSEIGRMLGGWIRATKQNLS
;
A
#
# COMPACT_ATOMS: atom_id res chain seq x y z
N MET A 1 -5.59 7.86 23.26
CA MET A 1 -4.68 8.93 22.83
C MET A 1 -5.09 9.32 21.42
N PRO A 2 -5.62 10.53 21.19
CA PRO A 2 -5.82 10.98 19.82
C PRO A 2 -4.44 11.15 19.18
N LEU A 3 -4.27 10.64 17.96
CA LEU A 3 -3.08 10.93 17.16
C LEU A 3 -2.95 12.46 17.01
N PRO A 4 -1.72 13.01 16.95
CA PRO A 4 -1.51 14.42 16.67
C PRO A 4 -2.35 14.84 15.47
N THR A 5 -2.84 16.08 15.48
CA THR A 5 -3.62 16.69 14.39
C THR A 5 -2.76 16.72 13.12
N ASP A 6 -2.75 15.61 12.39
CA ASP A 6 -1.72 15.29 11.41
C ASP A 6 -2.29 15.45 10.01
N PHE A 7 -1.78 16.45 9.28
CA PHE A 7 -2.06 16.71 7.86
C PHE A 7 -1.94 15.43 6.98
N SER A 8 -1.25 14.39 7.48
CA SER A 8 -1.10 13.08 6.84
C SER A 8 -2.39 12.25 6.79
N LEU A 9 -3.31 12.41 7.75
CA LEU A 9 -4.59 11.69 7.83
C LEU A 9 -5.63 12.25 6.84
N ASP A 10 -5.44 13.48 6.36
CA ASP A 10 -6.34 14.13 5.40
C ASP A 10 -6.10 13.67 3.95
N ILE A 11 -5.11 12.79 3.72
CA ILE A 11 -4.88 12.16 2.42
C ILE A 11 -5.74 10.89 2.36
N PRO A 12 -6.79 10.81 1.51
CA PRO A 12 -7.67 9.64 1.47
C PRO A 12 -6.94 8.32 1.18
N ILE A 13 -5.82 8.40 0.46
CA ILE A 13 -4.93 7.27 0.17
C ILE A 13 -4.28 6.73 1.45
N PHE A 14 -3.90 7.60 2.39
CA PHE A 14 -3.29 7.19 3.66
C PHE A 14 -4.28 6.37 4.50
N ALA A 15 -5.51 6.87 4.67
CA ALA A 15 -6.55 6.16 5.42
C ALA A 15 -6.84 4.77 4.81
N LYS A 16 -6.96 4.69 3.47
CA LYS A 16 -7.15 3.41 2.78
C LYS A 16 -5.97 2.46 2.93
N LEU A 17 -4.73 2.98 2.87
CA LEU A 17 -3.54 2.16 3.10
C LEU A 17 -3.44 1.67 4.55
N TYR A 18 -3.90 2.49 5.52
CA TYR A 18 -3.99 2.14 6.94
C TYR A 18 -4.94 0.97 7.18
N ASP A 19 -6.15 1.03 6.62
CA ASP A 19 -7.10 -0.07 6.71
C ASP A 19 -6.59 -1.33 5.98
N PHE A 20 -5.97 -1.15 4.81
CA PHE A 20 -5.30 -2.24 4.10
C PHE A 20 -4.23 -2.91 4.98
N TYR A 21 -3.38 -2.14 5.66
CA TYR A 21 -2.30 -2.68 6.50
C TYR A 21 -2.86 -3.47 7.68
N LYS A 22 -3.92 -2.97 8.33
CA LYS A 22 -4.60 -3.70 9.42
C LYS A 22 -5.07 -5.07 8.96
N ASN A 23 -5.76 -5.13 7.82
CA ASN A 23 -6.25 -6.39 7.28
C ASN A 23 -5.09 -7.31 6.84
N LEU A 24 -4.08 -6.74 6.17
CA LEU A 24 -2.89 -7.47 5.75
C LEU A 24 -2.17 -8.13 6.94
N SER A 25 -2.02 -7.41 8.06
CA SER A 25 -1.34 -7.93 9.25
C SER A 25 -2.04 -9.17 9.83
N GLN A 26 -3.37 -9.19 9.85
CA GLN A 26 -4.16 -10.33 10.28
C GLN A 26 -4.00 -11.51 9.32
N VAL A 27 -3.98 -11.24 8.02
CA VAL A 27 -3.79 -12.24 6.97
C VAL A 27 -2.38 -12.84 7.01
N ILE A 28 -1.32 -12.04 7.21
CA ILE A 28 0.05 -12.54 7.36
C ILE A 28 0.18 -13.49 8.56
N ALA A 29 -0.57 -13.24 9.63
CA ALA A 29 -0.59 -14.11 10.81
C ALA A 29 -1.25 -15.47 10.54
N SER A 30 -2.00 -15.64 9.45
CA SER A 30 -2.56 -16.94 9.02
C SER A 30 -1.64 -17.71 8.08
N PHE A 31 -0.58 -17.08 7.55
CA PHE A 31 0.34 -17.73 6.60
C PHE A 31 1.08 -18.91 7.26
N PRO A 32 1.44 -19.95 6.47
CA PRO A 32 2.38 -20.98 6.91
C PRO A 32 3.68 -20.36 7.43
N LYS A 33 4.24 -20.94 8.50
CA LYS A 33 5.40 -20.36 9.23
C LYS A 33 6.54 -19.94 8.30
N THR A 34 6.92 -20.79 7.35
CA THR A 34 8.01 -20.51 6.39
C THR A 34 7.68 -19.38 5.42
N LYS A 35 6.41 -19.27 5.00
CA LYS A 35 5.93 -18.22 4.09
C LYS A 35 5.74 -16.88 4.79
N ARG A 36 5.44 -16.90 6.09
CA ARG A 36 5.35 -15.69 6.93
C ARG A 36 6.67 -14.91 6.96
N TYR A 37 7.79 -15.60 7.19
CA TYR A 37 9.13 -14.97 7.21
C TYR A 37 9.74 -14.74 5.82
N THR A 38 8.97 -14.93 4.75
CA THR A 38 9.42 -14.67 3.37
C THR A 38 8.45 -13.74 2.66
N LEU A 39 7.34 -14.27 2.14
CA LEU A 39 6.31 -13.47 1.47
C LEU A 39 5.61 -12.51 2.43
N GLY A 40 5.25 -12.98 3.63
CA GLY A 40 4.59 -12.15 4.64
C GLY A 40 5.45 -10.94 5.04
N GLN A 41 6.71 -11.18 5.39
CA GLN A 41 7.66 -10.11 5.75
C GLN A 41 7.87 -9.11 4.60
N LYS A 42 7.94 -9.57 3.35
CA LYS A 42 8.03 -8.65 2.20
C LYS A 42 6.77 -7.79 2.07
N LEU A 43 5.58 -8.38 2.16
CA LEU A 43 4.32 -7.63 2.10
C LEU A 43 4.25 -6.56 3.20
N ASP A 44 4.62 -6.91 4.43
CA ASP A 44 4.68 -5.99 5.57
C ASP A 44 5.65 -4.82 5.32
N SER A 45 6.92 -5.13 5.00
CA SER A 45 7.97 -4.13 4.72
C SER A 45 7.58 -3.20 3.58
N PHE A 46 7.11 -3.73 2.44
CA PHE A 46 6.73 -2.89 1.30
C PHE A 46 5.53 -2.00 1.61
N THR A 47 4.62 -2.43 2.48
CA THR A 47 3.48 -1.60 2.90
C THR A 47 3.96 -0.46 3.80
N LEU A 48 4.85 -0.73 4.77
CA LEU A 48 5.47 0.28 5.63
C LEU A 48 6.29 1.30 4.83
N GLU A 49 7.12 0.85 3.89
CA GLU A 49 7.86 1.72 2.98
C GLU A 49 6.93 2.56 2.08
N THR A 50 5.71 2.09 1.81
CA THR A 50 4.71 2.87 1.07
C THR A 50 4.14 4.00 1.94
N PHE A 51 3.95 3.77 3.25
CA PHE A 51 3.62 4.85 4.19
C PHE A 51 4.72 5.89 4.25
N GLU A 52 5.99 5.48 4.37
CA GLU A 52 7.13 6.39 4.40
C GLU A 52 7.16 7.31 3.18
N LEU A 53 6.92 6.75 1.98
CA LEU A 53 6.83 7.54 0.76
C LEU A 53 5.65 8.51 0.80
N LEU A 54 4.47 8.10 1.30
CA LEU A 54 3.31 8.99 1.43
C LEU A 54 3.62 10.17 2.35
N PHE A 55 4.25 9.92 3.50
CA PHE A 55 4.66 10.99 4.42
C PHE A 55 5.66 11.95 3.78
N SER A 56 6.58 11.45 2.95
CA SER A 56 7.58 12.28 2.28
C SER A 56 7.01 13.22 1.21
N ILE A 57 5.80 12.99 0.70
CA ILE A 57 5.22 13.81 -0.38
C ILE A 57 5.09 15.28 0.03
N SER A 58 4.77 15.55 1.30
CA SER A 58 4.54 16.91 1.80
C SER A 58 5.79 17.77 1.73
N THR A 59 6.97 17.16 1.90
CA THR A 59 8.28 17.82 1.93
C THR A 59 9.08 17.65 0.65
N ASP A 60 8.63 16.81 -0.29
CA ASP A 60 9.35 16.53 -1.53
C ASP A 60 9.18 17.65 -2.58
N THR A 61 10.32 18.10 -3.10
CA THR A 61 10.40 19.07 -4.20
C THR A 61 9.95 18.46 -5.54
N ASN A 62 10.04 17.13 -5.70
CA ASN A 62 9.60 16.41 -6.89
C ASN A 62 8.54 15.34 -6.54
N LYS A 63 7.35 15.82 -6.18
CA LYS A 63 6.18 14.98 -5.86
C LYS A 63 5.87 13.95 -6.95
N SER A 64 6.03 14.28 -8.23
CA SER A 64 5.78 13.33 -9.33
C SER A 64 6.70 12.11 -9.27
N LYS A 65 7.97 12.29 -8.89
CA LYS A 65 8.92 11.18 -8.74
C LYS A 65 8.51 10.25 -7.59
N THR A 66 8.12 10.82 -6.45
CA THR A 66 7.70 10.04 -5.28
C THR A 66 6.38 9.32 -5.51
N LEU A 67 5.39 9.98 -6.13
CA LEU A 67 4.15 9.31 -6.55
C LEU A 67 4.41 8.15 -7.51
N GLY A 68 5.38 8.28 -8.42
CA GLY A 68 5.82 7.19 -9.29
C GLY A 68 6.39 6.00 -8.51
N LYS A 69 7.21 6.26 -7.49
CA LYS A 69 7.74 5.20 -6.59
C LYS A 69 6.61 4.47 -5.85
N ILE A 70 5.62 5.21 -5.33
CA ILE A 70 4.45 4.62 -4.66
C ILE A 70 3.70 3.71 -5.63
N SER A 71 3.51 4.14 -6.88
CA SER A 71 2.82 3.34 -7.90
C SER A 71 3.51 1.98 -8.10
N ILE A 72 4.84 1.98 -8.22
CA ILE A 72 5.63 0.75 -8.38
C ILE A 72 5.47 -0.16 -7.15
N LYS A 73 5.49 0.40 -5.93
CA LYS A 73 5.29 -0.39 -4.71
C LYS A 73 3.90 -1.02 -4.66
N LEU A 74 2.84 -0.30 -5.03
CA LEU A 74 1.48 -0.86 -5.07
C LEU A 74 1.36 -2.01 -6.07
N ASP A 75 1.98 -1.90 -7.24
CA ASP A 75 1.97 -2.98 -8.24
C ASP A 75 2.78 -4.20 -7.79
N LEU A 76 3.89 -3.97 -7.07
CA LEU A 76 4.64 -5.04 -6.43
C LEU A 76 3.82 -5.73 -5.33
N LEU A 77 3.12 -4.97 -4.47
CA LEU A 77 2.23 -5.53 -3.44
C LEU A 77 1.13 -6.41 -4.04
N LYS A 78 0.48 -5.97 -5.13
CA LYS A 78 -0.51 -6.78 -5.88
C LYS A 78 0.12 -8.09 -6.39
N THR A 79 1.33 -8.00 -6.92
CA THR A 79 2.06 -9.18 -7.44
C THR A 79 2.41 -10.14 -6.31
N LEU A 80 2.88 -9.64 -5.17
CA LEU A 80 3.20 -10.45 -3.99
C LEU A 80 1.96 -11.13 -3.39
N LEU A 81 0.81 -10.45 -3.35
CA LEU A 81 -0.46 -11.05 -2.92
C LEU A 81 -0.92 -12.15 -3.87
N ARG A 82 -0.79 -11.93 -5.18
CA ARG A 82 -1.08 -12.98 -6.17
C ARG A 82 -0.17 -14.20 -5.98
N LEU A 83 1.13 -13.98 -5.76
CA LEU A 83 2.06 -15.07 -5.44
C LEU A 83 1.71 -15.77 -4.12
N ALA A 84 1.27 -15.04 -3.10
CA ALA A 84 0.79 -15.64 -1.85
C ALA A 84 -0.41 -16.55 -2.12
N LYS A 85 -1.35 -16.15 -3.00
CA LYS A 85 -2.49 -16.99 -3.38
C LYS A 85 -2.06 -18.21 -4.18
N ASP A 86 -1.24 -18.02 -5.22
CA ASP A 86 -0.79 -19.07 -6.12
C ASP A 86 0.10 -20.11 -5.40
N THR A 87 0.71 -19.73 -4.27
CA THR A 87 1.46 -20.63 -3.38
C THR A 87 0.64 -21.14 -2.20
N HIS A 88 -0.69 -20.95 -2.20
CA HIS A 88 -1.62 -21.36 -1.15
C HIS A 88 -1.25 -20.84 0.26
N SER A 89 -0.58 -19.68 0.33
CA SER A 89 -0.22 -19.02 1.59
C SER A 89 -1.37 -18.21 2.18
N VAL A 90 -2.31 -17.75 1.34
CA VAL A 90 -3.48 -16.94 1.71
C VAL A 90 -4.75 -17.58 1.17
N LYS A 91 -5.87 -17.41 1.87
CA LYS A 91 -7.18 -17.85 1.39
C LYS A 91 -7.65 -17.00 0.22
N SER A 92 -8.54 -17.56 -0.61
CA SER A 92 -9.07 -16.83 -1.77
C SER A 92 -9.90 -15.60 -1.38
N GLU A 93 -10.62 -15.66 -0.27
CA GLU A 93 -11.41 -14.55 0.30
C GLU A 93 -10.50 -13.38 0.70
N ASP A 94 -9.53 -13.64 1.58
CA ASP A 94 -8.53 -12.67 2.04
C ASP A 94 -7.75 -12.04 0.87
N TYR A 95 -7.34 -12.87 -0.10
CA TYR A 95 -6.67 -12.39 -1.31
C TYR A 95 -7.55 -11.39 -2.07
N LEU A 96 -8.83 -11.71 -2.27
CA LEU A 96 -9.74 -10.88 -3.05
C LEU A 96 -9.93 -9.52 -2.37
N GLU A 97 -10.16 -9.52 -1.05
CA GLU A 97 -10.33 -8.29 -0.26
C GLU A 97 -9.09 -7.40 -0.33
N LEU A 98 -7.90 -7.96 -0.09
CA LEU A 98 -6.65 -7.21 -0.14
C LEU A 98 -6.33 -6.70 -1.56
N GLN A 99 -6.62 -7.50 -2.59
CA GLN A 99 -6.40 -7.13 -3.99
C GLN A 99 -7.35 -6.00 -4.42
N MET A 100 -8.61 -6.02 -3.97
CA MET A 100 -9.57 -4.94 -4.22
C MET A 100 -9.11 -3.64 -3.55
N ALA A 101 -8.67 -3.70 -2.29
CA ALA A 101 -8.15 -2.54 -1.58
C ALA A 101 -6.95 -1.90 -2.30
N LEU A 102 -5.95 -2.69 -2.71
CA LEU A 102 -4.80 -2.16 -3.47
C LEU A 102 -5.20 -1.59 -4.83
N SER A 103 -6.25 -2.13 -5.46
CA SER A 103 -6.75 -1.65 -6.75
C SER A 103 -7.44 -0.28 -6.59
N GLU A 104 -8.22 -0.10 -5.52
CA GLU A 104 -8.83 1.17 -5.16
C GLU A 104 -7.75 2.24 -4.87
N ILE A 105 -6.78 1.91 -4.00
CA ILE A 105 -5.64 2.77 -3.67
C ILE A 105 -4.87 3.17 -4.94
N GLY A 106 -4.62 2.22 -5.85
CA GLY A 106 -3.95 2.50 -7.13
C GLY A 106 -4.74 3.45 -8.03
N ARG A 107 -6.08 3.35 -8.08
CA ARG A 107 -6.92 4.29 -8.84
C ARG A 107 -6.84 5.71 -8.25
N MET A 108 -6.89 5.83 -6.92
CA MET A 108 -6.77 7.11 -6.22
C MET A 108 -5.39 7.74 -6.50
N LEU A 109 -4.31 6.96 -6.40
CA LEU A 109 -2.96 7.41 -6.72
C LEU A 109 -2.84 7.87 -8.18
N GLY A 110 -3.41 7.13 -9.13
CA GLY A 110 -3.41 7.50 -10.54
C GLY A 110 -4.13 8.83 -10.80
N GLY A 111 -5.21 9.11 -10.07
CA GLY A 111 -5.86 10.42 -10.06
C GLY A 111 -4.94 11.53 -9.56
N TRP A 112 -4.25 11.29 -8.44
CA TRP A 112 -3.32 12.25 -7.87
C TRP A 112 -2.13 12.55 -8.79
N ILE A 113 -1.52 11.53 -9.40
CA ILE A 113 -0.43 11.70 -10.38
C ILE A 113 -0.84 12.60 -11.53
N ARG A 114 -2.05 12.41 -12.08
CA ARG A 114 -2.57 13.26 -13.17
C ARG A 114 -2.76 14.70 -12.71
N ALA A 115 -3.35 14.91 -11.54
CA ALA A 115 -3.55 16.24 -10.98
C ALA A 115 -2.21 16.96 -10.69
N THR A 116 -1.21 16.25 -10.18
CA THR A 116 0.12 16.83 -9.94
C THR A 116 0.80 17.24 -11.24
N LYS A 117 0.68 16.45 -12.32
CA LYS A 117 1.26 16.81 -13.62
C LYS A 117 0.60 18.04 -14.26
N GLN A 118 -0.72 18.18 -14.13
CA GLN A 118 -1.47 19.34 -14.66
C GLN A 118 -1.15 20.65 -13.94
N ASN A 119 -0.75 20.60 -12.66
CA ASN A 119 -0.36 21.81 -11.92
C ASN A 119 1.08 22.28 -12.22
N LEU A 120 1.86 21.50 -12.96
CA LEU A 120 3.23 21.84 -13.38
C LEU A 120 3.30 22.33 -14.85
N SER A 121 2.17 22.33 -15.56
CA SER A 121 2.01 22.82 -16.95
C SER A 121 1.23 24.12 -16.98
#